data_AF-A0A2A3XTL0-F1
#
_entry.id   AF-A0A2A3XTL0-F1
#
_cell.length_a   1.000
_cell.length_b   1.000
_cell.length_c   1.000
_cell.angle_alpha   90.00
_cell.angle_beta   90.00
_cell.angle_gamma   90.00
#
_symmetry.space_group_name_H-M   'P 1'
#
loop_
_entity.id
_entity.type
_entity.pdbx_description
1 polymer ?
#
loop_
_entity_poly.entity_id
_entity_poly.type
_entity_poly.pdbx_seq_one_letter_code
_entity_poly.pdbx_strand_id
1 'polypeptide(L)'
;MSDWGDDPINGNAVQQFEPAEDDWSTFAQPTSEQASSSVSATHDLTDPAIQAARTNCDDAKKKLRAAQTALVAGEDALADAKGQTRVAELKLADVTDDEASKPWQIAAAEEDHAKKKRSQVRVAGSIDRLKHDVIEAEKANSEAIKILDAATKAAQTPTKESSEDETLVYGSADEFYREFLRNAYRRSIDGRQTIWDAKWWNYAEAVIRIDALWRSWETLRNDPSMGMSVWFRDHADHHMAVLMDEKGPFASAEDISENKCRKGQPLPYTTPPDGLFPDERLK
;
A
#
# COMPACT_ATOMS: atom_id res chain seq x y z
N MET A 1 72.40 35.78 -19.86
CA MET A 1 71.71 34.48 -20.02
C MET A 1 72.60 33.42 -19.37
N SER A 2 72.69 33.46 -18.04
CA SER A 2 71.87 32.66 -17.10
C SER A 2 72.29 31.19 -17.19
N ASP A 3 73.46 30.87 -16.64
CA ASP A 3 73.68 30.33 -15.28
C ASP A 3 73.08 28.93 -15.11
N TRP A 4 73.97 27.94 -15.21
CA TRP A 4 73.73 26.52 -14.98
C TRP A 4 74.18 26.22 -13.55
N GLY A 5 73.23 26.06 -12.64
CA GLY A 5 73.44 25.53 -11.30
C GLY A 5 72.59 24.28 -11.11
N ASP A 6 73.25 23.15 -10.90
CA ASP A 6 72.68 21.91 -10.37
C ASP A 6 71.96 22.16 -9.04
N ASP A 7 70.73 21.65 -8.91
CA ASP A 7 70.19 21.29 -7.60
C ASP A 7 69.41 19.96 -7.73
N PRO A 8 69.61 19.02 -6.80
CA PRO A 8 69.11 17.66 -6.90
C PRO A 8 67.61 17.59 -6.63
N ILE A 9 66.90 16.84 -7.48
CA ILE A 9 65.50 16.43 -7.29
C ILE A 9 65.43 15.60 -6.00
N ASN A 10 65.05 16.26 -4.91
CA ASN A 10 64.81 15.61 -3.63
C ASN A 10 63.48 14.86 -3.71
N GLY A 11 63.52 13.60 -3.28
CA GLY A 11 62.46 12.61 -3.46
C GLY A 11 61.13 13.08 -2.89
N ASN A 12 60.10 13.00 -3.72
CA ASN A 12 58.72 13.16 -3.33
C ASN A 12 58.35 11.99 -2.39
N ALA A 13 58.44 12.22 -1.08
CA ALA A 13 57.93 11.30 -0.08
C ALA A 13 56.41 11.25 -0.24
N VAL A 14 55.93 10.20 -0.88
CA VAL A 14 54.53 9.79 -0.84
C VAL A 14 54.20 9.53 0.63
N GLN A 15 53.56 10.49 1.29
CA GLN A 15 52.95 10.25 2.59
C GLN A 15 51.89 9.17 2.38
N GLN A 16 52.23 7.97 2.82
CA GLN A 16 51.32 6.86 2.96
C GLN A 16 50.14 7.34 3.81
N PHE A 17 48.96 7.40 3.19
CA PHE A 17 47.71 7.56 3.90
C PHE A 17 47.42 6.21 4.56
N GLU A 18 47.80 6.06 5.82
CA GLU A 18 47.36 4.93 6.64
C GLU A 18 45.84 5.07 6.83
N PRO A 19 45.02 4.14 6.31
CA PRO A 19 43.61 4.14 6.66
C PRO A 19 43.50 3.78 8.13
N ALA A 20 42.79 4.62 8.90
CA ALA A 20 42.36 4.25 10.24
C ALA A 20 41.66 2.89 10.15
N GLU A 21 42.12 1.93 10.93
CA GLU A 21 41.42 0.67 11.17
C GLU A 21 40.14 1.01 11.94
N ASP A 22 39.14 1.53 11.24
CA ASP A 22 37.76 1.49 11.70
C ASP A 22 37.41 0.00 11.72
N ASP A 23 37.32 -0.54 12.92
CA ASP A 23 36.92 -1.92 13.17
C ASP A 23 35.44 -2.09 12.80
N TRP A 24 35.18 -2.39 11.52
CA TRP A 24 33.84 -2.70 11.01
C TRP A 24 33.30 -4.04 11.58
N SER A 25 34.09 -4.77 12.38
CA SER A 25 33.75 -6.10 12.92
C SER A 25 32.64 -6.09 13.97
N THR A 26 32.22 -4.91 14.43
CA THR A 26 31.07 -4.78 15.35
C THR A 26 29.72 -4.75 14.63
N PHE A 27 29.70 -4.55 13.29
CA PHE A 27 28.52 -4.82 12.47
C PHE A 27 28.48 -6.31 12.08
N ALA A 28 28.54 -7.20 13.08
CA ALA A 28 28.39 -8.63 12.89
C ALA A 28 26.92 -8.93 12.53
N GLN A 29 26.67 -9.18 11.25
CA GLN A 29 25.48 -9.93 10.84
C GLN A 29 25.57 -11.35 11.41
N PRO A 30 24.47 -11.98 11.87
CA PRO A 30 24.49 -13.38 12.24
C PRO A 30 24.93 -14.21 11.03
N THR A 31 25.95 -15.04 11.24
CA THR A 31 26.57 -15.90 10.23
C THR A 31 25.53 -16.83 9.61
N SER A 32 25.26 -16.60 8.32
CA SER A 32 24.44 -17.49 7.49
C SER A 32 25.25 -18.75 7.14
N GLU A 33 25.22 -19.73 8.03
CA GLU A 33 25.64 -21.09 7.72
C GLU A 33 24.51 -22.04 8.09
N GLN A 34 23.40 -21.93 7.35
CA GLN A 34 22.47 -23.04 7.14
C GLN A 34 21.59 -22.79 5.91
N ALA A 35 21.65 -23.78 5.01
CA ALA A 35 20.68 -24.14 3.99
C ALA A 35 20.50 -23.20 2.79
N SER A 36 21.25 -23.53 1.74
CA SER A 36 20.77 -23.51 0.36
C SER A 36 19.32 -24.00 0.27
N SER A 37 18.42 -23.09 -0.06
CA SER A 37 17.14 -23.37 -0.70
C SER A 37 16.67 -22.06 -1.35
N SER A 38 17.25 -21.75 -2.50
CA SER A 38 16.72 -20.72 -3.40
C SER A 38 15.37 -21.22 -3.93
N VAL A 39 14.29 -20.89 -3.21
CA VAL A 39 12.93 -20.96 -3.73
C VAL A 39 12.65 -19.58 -4.28
N SER A 40 12.70 -19.48 -5.61
CA SER A 40 12.19 -18.34 -6.36
C SER A 40 10.84 -17.90 -5.79
N ALA A 41 10.71 -16.60 -5.52
CA ALA A 41 9.47 -15.94 -5.14
C ALA A 41 8.45 -15.99 -6.29
N THR A 42 7.92 -17.18 -6.54
CA THR A 42 6.73 -17.47 -7.35
C THR A 42 5.64 -18.10 -6.49
N HIS A 43 5.74 -18.04 -5.16
CA HIS A 43 4.79 -18.69 -4.24
C HIS A 43 3.43 -17.97 -4.16
N ASP A 44 3.33 -16.75 -4.69
CA ASP A 44 2.11 -15.92 -4.66
C ASP A 44 1.03 -16.33 -5.68
N LEU A 45 1.33 -17.24 -6.62
CA LEU A 45 0.40 -17.64 -7.68
C LEU A 45 -0.15 -19.07 -7.56
N THR A 46 0.31 -19.84 -6.56
CA THR A 46 0.04 -21.28 -6.45
C THR A 46 -0.58 -21.70 -5.13
N ASP A 47 -1.02 -20.79 -4.27
CA ASP A 47 -1.84 -21.18 -3.13
C ASP A 47 -3.15 -21.81 -3.66
N PRO A 48 -3.41 -23.11 -3.40
CA PRO A 48 -4.59 -23.79 -3.90
C PRO A 48 -5.89 -23.14 -3.41
N ALA A 49 -5.87 -22.49 -2.25
CA ALA A 49 -7.03 -21.76 -1.72
C ALA A 49 -7.31 -20.47 -2.50
N ILE A 50 -6.27 -19.71 -2.86
CA ILE A 50 -6.41 -18.52 -3.72
C ILE A 50 -6.86 -18.91 -5.13
N GLN A 51 -6.32 -20.01 -5.67
CA GLN A 51 -6.71 -20.50 -6.99
C GLN A 51 -8.17 -20.94 -7.01
N ALA A 52 -8.63 -21.69 -6.00
CA ALA A 52 -10.04 -22.06 -5.86
C ALA A 52 -10.96 -20.84 -5.68
N ALA A 53 -10.52 -19.84 -4.92
CA ALA A 53 -11.27 -18.59 -4.76
C ALA A 53 -11.37 -17.79 -6.08
N ARG A 54 -10.29 -17.77 -6.89
CA ARG A 54 -10.27 -17.14 -8.21
C ARG A 54 -11.23 -17.84 -9.18
N THR A 55 -11.19 -19.17 -9.25
CA THR A 55 -12.10 -19.93 -10.13
C THR A 55 -13.56 -19.71 -9.75
N ASN A 56 -13.86 -19.70 -8.44
CA ASN A 56 -15.22 -19.42 -7.95
C ASN A 56 -15.68 -18.00 -8.31
N CYS A 57 -14.79 -17.01 -8.21
CA CYS A 57 -15.06 -15.62 -8.61
C CYS A 57 -15.32 -15.50 -10.12
N ASP A 58 -14.52 -16.19 -10.95
CA ASP A 58 -14.71 -16.17 -12.40
C ASP A 58 -16.01 -16.85 -12.84
N ASP A 59 -16.37 -17.97 -12.20
CA ASP A 59 -17.65 -18.64 -12.42
C ASP A 59 -18.83 -17.76 -12.00
N ALA A 60 -18.74 -17.05 -10.87
CA ALA A 60 -19.76 -16.12 -10.42
C ALA A 60 -19.92 -14.93 -11.39
N LYS A 61 -18.82 -14.34 -11.87
CA LYS A 61 -18.84 -13.28 -12.90
C LYS A 61 -19.46 -13.78 -14.21
N LYS A 62 -19.16 -15.01 -14.62
CA LYS A 62 -19.73 -15.62 -15.83
C LYS A 62 -21.25 -15.78 -15.69
N LYS A 63 -21.73 -16.23 -14.52
CA LYS A 63 -23.17 -16.33 -14.23
C LYS A 63 -23.86 -14.97 -14.24
N LEU A 64 -23.25 -13.95 -13.64
CA LEU A 64 -23.77 -12.59 -13.66
C LEU A 64 -23.91 -12.04 -15.09
N ARG A 65 -22.88 -12.18 -15.92
CA ARG A 65 -22.95 -11.78 -17.33
C ARG A 65 -24.04 -12.51 -18.09
N ALA A 66 -24.20 -13.81 -17.85
CA ALA A 66 -25.26 -14.61 -18.46
C ALA A 66 -26.66 -14.12 -18.05
N ALA A 67 -26.87 -13.84 -16.77
CA ALA A 67 -28.13 -13.30 -16.26
C ALA A 67 -28.44 -11.91 -16.84
N GLN A 68 -27.45 -11.02 -16.90
CA GLN A 68 -27.59 -9.69 -17.51
C GLN A 68 -27.92 -9.78 -19.01
N THR A 69 -27.26 -10.68 -19.74
CA THR A 69 -27.54 -10.91 -21.16
C THR A 69 -28.97 -11.43 -21.36
N ALA A 70 -29.41 -12.34 -20.50
CA ALA A 70 -30.76 -12.88 -20.55
C ALA A 70 -31.83 -11.81 -20.23
N LEU A 71 -31.55 -10.89 -19.28
CA LEU A 71 -32.43 -9.77 -18.98
C LEU A 71 -32.58 -8.84 -20.20
N VAL A 72 -31.47 -8.45 -20.83
CA VAL A 72 -31.48 -7.61 -22.04
C VAL A 72 -32.29 -8.29 -23.15
N ALA A 73 -32.03 -9.57 -23.43
CA ALA A 73 -32.79 -10.33 -24.43
C ALA A 73 -34.29 -10.43 -24.09
N GLY A 74 -34.63 -10.53 -22.80
CA GLY A 74 -36.01 -10.49 -22.33
C GLY A 74 -36.67 -9.13 -22.59
N GLU A 75 -35.96 -8.02 -22.31
CA GLU A 75 -36.44 -6.66 -22.51
C GLU A 75 -36.70 -6.37 -24.00
N ASP A 76 -35.81 -6.83 -24.87
CA ASP A 76 -35.99 -6.78 -26.33
C ASP A 76 -37.24 -7.57 -26.75
N ALA A 77 -37.42 -8.80 -26.24
CA ALA A 77 -38.61 -9.60 -26.50
C ALA A 77 -39.90 -8.92 -26.00
N LEU A 78 -39.84 -8.18 -24.89
CA LEU A 78 -40.97 -7.41 -24.39
C LEU A 78 -41.29 -6.22 -25.31
N ALA A 79 -40.25 -5.55 -25.83
CA ALA A 79 -40.41 -4.47 -26.81
C ALA A 79 -41.09 -4.99 -28.09
N ASP A 80 -40.64 -6.14 -28.60
CA ASP A 80 -41.25 -6.80 -29.76
C ASP A 80 -42.72 -7.18 -29.50
N ALA A 81 -43.01 -7.78 -28.33
CA ALA A 81 -44.38 -8.17 -27.97
C ALA A 81 -45.32 -6.96 -27.81
N LYS A 82 -44.81 -5.83 -27.28
CA LYS A 82 -45.52 -4.54 -27.25
C LYS A 82 -45.79 -4.03 -28.68
N GLY A 83 -44.80 -4.09 -29.56
CA GLY A 83 -44.94 -3.73 -30.96
C GLY A 83 -46.02 -4.54 -31.68
N GLN A 84 -46.02 -5.86 -31.50
CA GLN A 84 -47.05 -6.74 -32.08
C GLN A 84 -48.45 -6.44 -31.55
N THR A 85 -48.57 -6.14 -30.25
CA THR A 85 -49.87 -5.78 -29.65
C THR A 85 -50.38 -4.46 -30.21
N ARG A 86 -49.51 -3.45 -30.34
CA ARG A 86 -49.85 -2.16 -30.97
C ARG A 86 -50.32 -2.31 -32.42
N VAL A 87 -49.65 -3.15 -33.21
CA VAL A 87 -50.08 -3.42 -34.59
C VAL A 87 -51.45 -4.11 -34.63
N ALA A 88 -51.70 -5.07 -33.74
CA ALA A 88 -53.00 -5.74 -33.66
C ALA A 88 -54.12 -4.80 -33.19
N GLU A 89 -53.82 -3.88 -32.27
CA GLU A 89 -54.75 -2.83 -31.81
C GLU A 89 -55.13 -1.88 -32.96
N LEU A 90 -54.16 -1.43 -33.77
CA LEU A 90 -54.43 -0.61 -34.95
C LEU A 90 -55.29 -1.36 -35.99
N LYS A 91 -54.97 -2.63 -36.27
CA LYS A 91 -55.79 -3.46 -37.18
C LYS A 91 -57.22 -3.62 -36.69
N LEU A 92 -57.41 -3.79 -35.38
CA LEU A 92 -58.74 -3.87 -34.79
C LEU A 92 -59.51 -2.56 -34.96
N ALA A 93 -58.86 -1.40 -34.75
CA ALA A 93 -59.47 -0.10 -35.00
C ALA A 93 -59.89 0.06 -36.46
N ASP A 94 -58.99 -0.22 -37.42
CA ASP A 94 -59.28 -0.11 -38.85
C ASP A 94 -60.48 -0.99 -39.29
N VAL A 95 -60.55 -2.24 -38.79
CA VAL A 95 -61.66 -3.16 -39.11
C VAL A 95 -62.96 -2.74 -38.44
N THR A 96 -62.90 -2.12 -37.26
CA THR A 96 -64.09 -1.68 -36.51
C THR A 96 -64.69 -0.40 -37.09
N ASP A 97 -63.85 0.50 -37.61
CA ASP A 97 -64.27 1.78 -38.19
C ASP A 97 -64.81 1.64 -39.63
N ASP A 98 -64.53 0.53 -40.32
CA ASP A 98 -65.06 0.24 -41.66
C ASP A 98 -66.49 -0.31 -41.58
N GLU A 99 -67.48 0.49 -42.01
CA GLU A 99 -68.89 0.09 -42.08
C GLU A 99 -69.14 -1.15 -42.97
N ALA A 100 -68.23 -1.47 -43.90
CA ALA A 100 -68.32 -2.64 -44.75
C ALA A 100 -67.80 -3.93 -44.09
N SER A 101 -67.18 -3.85 -42.91
CA SER A 101 -66.64 -4.99 -42.18
C SER A 101 -67.73 -5.94 -41.70
N LYS A 102 -67.54 -7.24 -41.96
CA LYS A 102 -68.45 -8.27 -41.49
C LYS A 102 -68.22 -8.56 -40.00
N PRO A 103 -69.26 -8.94 -39.24
CA PRO A 103 -69.12 -9.24 -37.80
C PRO A 103 -68.03 -10.26 -37.44
N TRP A 104 -67.80 -11.27 -38.30
CA TRP A 104 -66.74 -12.26 -38.06
C TRP A 104 -65.33 -11.69 -38.24
N GLN A 105 -65.16 -10.65 -39.06
CA GLN A 105 -63.86 -9.98 -39.26
C GLN A 105 -63.47 -9.19 -38.01
N ILE A 106 -64.45 -8.49 -37.41
CA ILE A 106 -64.29 -7.78 -36.13
C ILE A 106 -63.93 -8.79 -35.03
N ALA A 107 -64.71 -9.88 -34.89
CA ALA A 107 -64.44 -10.92 -33.89
C ALA A 107 -63.05 -11.59 -34.07
N ALA A 108 -62.62 -11.81 -35.31
CA ALA A 108 -61.29 -12.35 -35.60
C ALA A 108 -60.16 -11.37 -35.23
N ALA A 109 -60.35 -10.07 -35.47
CA ALA A 109 -59.38 -9.03 -35.10
C ALA A 109 -59.29 -8.87 -33.57
N GLU A 110 -60.41 -8.96 -32.86
CA GLU A 110 -60.45 -8.96 -31.39
C GLU A 110 -59.69 -10.15 -30.81
N GLU A 111 -59.87 -11.35 -31.39
CA GLU A 111 -59.17 -12.55 -30.95
C GLU A 111 -57.65 -12.46 -31.19
N ASP A 112 -57.20 -11.92 -32.33
CA ASP A 112 -55.77 -11.69 -32.60
C ASP A 112 -55.17 -10.68 -31.62
N HIS A 113 -55.83 -9.54 -31.41
CA HIS A 113 -55.39 -8.55 -30.42
C HIS A 113 -55.30 -9.17 -29.02
N ALA A 114 -56.32 -9.92 -28.59
CA ALA A 114 -56.31 -10.60 -27.30
C ALA A 114 -55.17 -11.63 -27.21
N LYS A 115 -54.87 -12.35 -28.30
CA LYS A 115 -53.75 -13.29 -28.37
C LYS A 115 -52.40 -12.59 -28.22
N LYS A 116 -52.19 -11.45 -28.89
CA LYS A 116 -50.97 -10.64 -28.77
C LYS A 116 -50.82 -10.06 -27.37
N LYS A 117 -51.88 -9.52 -26.79
CA LYS A 117 -51.90 -9.01 -25.42
C LYS A 117 -51.57 -10.10 -24.39
N ARG A 118 -52.13 -11.31 -24.51
CA ARG A 118 -51.75 -12.46 -23.68
C ARG A 118 -50.26 -12.81 -23.81
N SER A 119 -49.72 -12.75 -25.03
CA SER A 119 -48.30 -13.01 -25.26
C SER A 119 -47.41 -11.94 -24.60
N GLN A 120 -47.77 -10.66 -24.68
CA GLN A 120 -47.08 -9.55 -24.03
C GLN A 120 -47.06 -9.72 -22.51
N VAL A 121 -48.19 -10.08 -21.90
CA VAL A 121 -48.27 -10.31 -20.44
C VAL A 121 -47.35 -11.46 -20.00
N ARG A 122 -47.26 -12.54 -20.78
CA ARG A 122 -46.33 -13.65 -20.48
C ARG A 122 -44.87 -13.21 -20.52
N VAL A 123 -44.50 -12.41 -21.53
CA VAL A 123 -43.12 -11.90 -21.67
C VAL A 123 -42.80 -10.89 -20.55
N ALA A 124 -43.75 -10.03 -20.19
CA ALA A 124 -43.60 -9.13 -19.05
C ALA A 124 -43.35 -9.90 -17.74
N GLY A 125 -44.10 -10.99 -17.50
CA GLY A 125 -43.88 -11.85 -16.34
C GLY A 125 -42.56 -12.64 -16.35
N SER A 126 -41.89 -12.81 -17.50
CA SER A 126 -40.52 -13.34 -17.53
C SER A 126 -39.47 -12.28 -17.15
N ILE A 127 -39.71 -10.99 -17.38
CA ILE A 127 -38.77 -9.92 -17.00
C ILE A 127 -38.56 -9.88 -15.49
N ASP A 128 -39.62 -9.99 -14.70
CA ASP A 128 -39.50 -9.92 -13.23
C ASP A 128 -38.64 -11.07 -12.68
N ARG A 129 -38.75 -12.26 -13.29
CA ARG A 129 -37.87 -13.41 -12.97
C ARG A 129 -36.43 -13.13 -13.37
N LEU A 130 -36.19 -12.62 -14.58
CA LEU A 130 -34.85 -12.29 -15.06
C LEU A 130 -34.17 -11.20 -14.20
N LYS A 131 -34.92 -10.20 -13.75
CA LYS A 131 -34.42 -9.18 -12.81
C LYS A 131 -34.02 -9.78 -11.47
N HIS A 132 -34.85 -10.67 -10.93
CA HIS A 132 -34.53 -11.40 -9.72
C HIS A 132 -33.25 -12.24 -9.88
N ASP A 133 -33.11 -12.95 -11.01
CA ASP A 133 -31.92 -13.76 -11.30
C ASP A 133 -30.64 -12.92 -11.40
N VAL A 134 -30.72 -11.70 -11.94
CA VAL A 134 -29.59 -10.74 -11.94
C VAL A 134 -29.21 -10.35 -10.51
N ILE A 135 -30.19 -10.00 -9.67
CA ILE A 135 -29.94 -9.61 -8.27
C ILE A 135 -29.25 -10.75 -7.50
N GLU A 136 -29.73 -11.97 -7.63
CA GLU A 136 -29.12 -13.15 -6.99
C GLU A 136 -27.70 -13.40 -7.53
N ALA A 137 -27.47 -13.24 -8.83
CA ALA A 137 -26.14 -13.38 -9.42
C ALA A 137 -25.17 -12.26 -8.98
N GLU A 138 -25.65 -11.03 -8.81
CA GLU A 138 -24.87 -9.91 -8.27
C GLU A 138 -24.45 -10.18 -6.83
N LYS A 139 -25.37 -10.67 -6.01
CA LYS A 139 -25.09 -11.06 -4.62
C LYS A 139 -24.03 -12.15 -4.57
N ALA A 140 -24.19 -13.23 -5.34
CA ALA A 140 -23.22 -14.31 -5.41
C ALA A 140 -21.83 -13.84 -5.89
N ASN A 141 -21.79 -12.94 -6.88
CA ASN A 141 -20.55 -12.33 -7.36
C ASN A 141 -19.88 -11.49 -6.25
N SER A 142 -20.66 -10.69 -5.50
CA SER A 142 -20.14 -9.89 -4.39
C SER A 142 -19.56 -10.76 -3.27
N GLU A 143 -20.20 -11.89 -2.97
CA GLU A 143 -19.71 -12.85 -1.97
C GLU A 143 -18.42 -13.54 -2.44
N ALA A 144 -18.36 -13.95 -3.71
CA ALA A 144 -17.16 -14.56 -4.28
C ALA A 144 -15.96 -13.60 -4.31
N ILE A 145 -16.19 -12.31 -4.61
CA ILE A 145 -15.15 -11.27 -4.54
C ILE A 145 -14.65 -11.11 -3.10
N LYS A 146 -15.54 -11.03 -2.11
CA LYS A 146 -15.13 -10.94 -0.69
C LYS A 146 -14.28 -12.12 -0.24
N ILE A 147 -14.61 -13.34 -0.68
CA ILE A 147 -13.82 -14.54 -0.38
C ILE A 147 -12.43 -14.45 -1.03
N LEU A 148 -12.37 -14.02 -2.29
CA LEU A 148 -11.10 -13.82 -2.98
C LEU A 148 -10.24 -12.76 -2.28
N ASP A 149 -10.83 -11.62 -1.89
CA ASP A 149 -10.14 -10.55 -1.18
C ASP A 149 -9.66 -10.98 0.21
N ALA A 150 -10.45 -11.80 0.92
CA ALA A 150 -10.04 -12.38 2.20
C ALA A 150 -8.87 -13.36 2.02
N ALA A 151 -8.91 -14.20 0.99
CA ALA A 151 -7.85 -15.16 0.68
C ALA A 151 -6.55 -14.46 0.24
N THR A 152 -6.64 -13.43 -0.60
CA THR A 152 -5.47 -12.63 -0.99
C THR A 152 -4.92 -11.82 0.17
N LYS A 153 -5.77 -11.25 1.03
CA LYS A 153 -5.33 -10.57 2.24
C LYS A 153 -4.66 -11.53 3.23
N ALA A 154 -5.16 -12.75 3.39
CA ALA A 154 -4.52 -13.77 4.23
C ALA A 154 -3.13 -14.15 3.70
N ALA A 155 -2.94 -14.19 2.38
CA ALA A 155 -1.64 -14.47 1.75
C ALA A 155 -0.68 -13.27 1.72
N GLN A 156 -1.22 -12.04 1.65
CA GLN A 156 -0.43 -10.79 1.70
C GLN A 156 -0.13 -10.33 3.13
N THR A 157 -0.86 -10.83 4.12
CA THR A 157 -0.37 -10.76 5.49
C THR A 157 0.88 -11.61 5.45
N PRO A 158 2.09 -11.07 5.64
CA PRO A 158 3.23 -11.93 5.91
C PRO A 158 2.73 -12.83 7.02
N THR A 159 2.83 -14.15 6.85
CA THR A 159 2.85 -15.03 8.01
C THR A 159 3.85 -14.37 8.93
N LYS A 160 3.35 -13.60 9.90
CA LYS A 160 4.07 -13.25 11.09
C LYS A 160 4.14 -14.59 11.77
N GLU A 161 5.07 -15.42 11.29
CA GLU A 161 5.88 -16.20 12.19
C GLU A 161 6.33 -15.14 13.18
N SER A 162 5.60 -15.08 14.28
CA SER A 162 6.06 -14.49 15.50
C SER A 162 7.34 -15.25 15.80
N SER A 163 8.43 -14.79 15.19
CA SER A 163 9.77 -15.10 15.66
C SER A 163 9.73 -14.69 17.12
N GLU A 164 9.93 -15.69 17.96
CA GLU A 164 10.02 -15.54 19.40
C GLU A 164 10.93 -14.33 19.69
N ASP A 165 10.43 -13.42 20.54
CA ASP A 165 10.98 -12.13 20.98
C ASP A 165 10.69 -10.89 20.11
N GLU A 166 9.43 -10.42 20.14
CA GLU A 166 9.07 -8.99 19.93
C GLU A 166 9.58 -8.10 21.09
N THR A 167 10.81 -8.32 21.54
CA THR A 167 11.46 -7.41 22.47
C THR A 167 11.99 -6.22 21.68
N LEU A 168 11.61 -5.02 22.11
CA LEU A 168 12.24 -3.79 21.62
C LEU A 168 13.76 -3.91 21.85
N VAL A 169 14.57 -3.58 20.85
CA VAL A 169 16.03 -3.60 21.01
C VAL A 169 16.44 -2.47 21.93
N TYR A 170 15.91 -1.27 21.68
CA TYR A 170 16.09 -0.12 22.55
C TYR A 170 14.84 0.07 23.41
N GLY A 171 15.03 0.37 24.69
CA GLY A 171 13.94 0.57 25.64
C GLY A 171 13.26 1.92 25.51
N SER A 172 13.91 2.92 24.92
CA SER A 172 13.33 4.25 24.76
C SER A 172 13.95 5.02 23.61
N ALA A 173 13.30 6.12 23.22
CA ALA A 173 13.82 7.04 22.22
C ALA A 173 15.21 7.62 22.59
N ASP A 174 15.49 7.83 23.89
CA ASP A 174 16.80 8.26 24.37
C ASP A 174 17.87 7.17 24.19
N GLU A 175 17.57 5.92 24.55
CA GLU A 175 18.50 4.81 24.36
C GLU A 175 18.79 4.60 22.87
N PHE A 176 17.75 4.62 22.02
CA PHE A 176 17.90 4.58 20.57
C PHE A 176 18.77 5.72 20.04
N TYR A 177 18.55 6.95 20.53
CA TYR A 177 19.35 8.09 20.12
C TYR A 177 20.81 7.95 20.54
N ARG A 178 21.06 7.64 21.81
CA ARG A 178 22.38 7.56 22.45
C ARG A 178 23.23 6.45 21.84
N GLU A 179 22.66 5.26 21.64
CA GLU A 179 23.40 4.07 21.22
C GLU A 179 23.49 3.95 19.69
N PHE A 180 22.46 4.39 18.96
CA PHE A 180 22.38 4.19 17.51
C PHE A 180 22.37 5.50 16.71
N LEU A 181 21.32 6.31 16.82
CA LEU A 181 21.07 7.38 15.85
C LEU A 181 22.21 8.41 15.80
N ARG A 182 22.75 8.81 16.96
CA ARG A 182 23.85 9.78 17.03
C ARG A 182 25.16 9.25 16.42
N ASN A 183 25.32 7.93 16.37
CA ASN A 183 26.50 7.27 15.79
C ASN A 183 26.30 7.01 14.29
N ALA A 184 25.06 6.84 13.83
CA ALA A 184 24.73 6.72 12.41
C ALA A 184 24.93 8.04 11.63
N TYR A 185 24.57 9.17 12.24
CA TYR A 185 24.66 10.49 11.60
C TYR A 185 25.95 11.24 11.94
N ARG A 186 27.06 10.89 11.28
CA ARG A 186 28.41 11.47 11.52
C ARG A 186 28.71 12.74 10.70
N ARG A 187 27.71 13.62 10.56
CA ARG A 187 27.82 14.91 9.85
C ARG A 187 28.45 15.96 10.77
N SER A 188 29.05 17.01 10.20
CA SER A 188 29.56 18.12 11.00
C SER A 188 28.42 19.03 11.46
N ILE A 189 28.40 19.39 12.74
CA ILE A 189 27.51 20.40 13.30
C ILE A 189 28.34 21.66 13.58
N ASP A 190 28.05 22.74 12.87
CA ASP A 190 28.79 24.00 12.94
C ASP A 190 28.05 25.10 13.73
N GLY A 191 26.76 24.91 14.00
CA GLY A 191 25.89 25.89 14.65
C GLY A 191 25.45 27.04 13.73
N ARG A 192 25.66 26.92 12.41
CA ARG A 192 25.29 27.93 11.42
C ARG A 192 24.43 27.35 10.31
N GLN A 193 24.98 26.42 9.53
CA GLN A 193 24.27 25.76 8.43
C GLN A 193 23.58 24.49 8.91
N THR A 194 24.16 23.83 9.91
CA THR A 194 23.58 22.65 10.54
C THR A 194 23.50 22.95 12.03
N ILE A 195 22.27 23.03 12.55
CA ILE A 195 22.02 23.37 13.95
C ILE A 195 21.61 22.12 14.71
N TRP A 196 22.13 21.97 15.92
CA TRP A 196 21.78 20.89 16.83
C TRP A 196 21.87 21.40 18.27
N ASP A 197 21.10 20.79 19.17
CA ASP A 197 21.24 20.99 20.60
C ASP A 197 21.51 19.64 21.28
N ALA A 198 22.58 19.56 22.06
CA ALA A 198 22.93 18.35 22.79
C ALA A 198 21.84 17.98 23.82
N LYS A 199 21.03 18.94 24.26
CA LYS A 199 19.83 18.77 25.08
C LYS A 199 18.58 18.71 24.22
N TRP A 200 18.60 17.91 23.14
CA TRP A 200 17.48 17.79 22.20
C TRP A 200 16.14 17.48 22.89
N TRP A 201 16.18 16.78 24.03
CA TRP A 201 15.02 16.41 24.84
C TRP A 201 14.29 17.62 25.47
N ASN A 202 14.88 18.82 25.46
CA ASN A 202 14.18 20.06 25.85
C ASN A 202 13.18 20.55 24.80
N TYR A 203 13.26 20.03 23.57
CA TYR A 203 12.45 20.48 22.45
C TYR A 203 11.38 19.43 22.13
N ALA A 204 10.12 19.73 22.45
CA ALA A 204 9.01 18.79 22.27
C ALA A 204 8.90 18.27 20.83
N GLU A 205 9.14 19.13 19.83
CA GLU A 205 9.15 18.70 18.43
C GLU A 205 10.30 17.71 18.14
N ALA A 206 11.48 17.94 18.70
CA ALA A 206 12.61 17.03 18.53
C ALA A 206 12.33 15.67 19.18
N VAL A 207 11.72 15.68 20.37
CA VAL A 207 11.31 14.47 21.09
C VAL A 207 10.37 13.62 20.25
N ILE A 208 9.31 14.22 19.70
CA ILE A 208 8.32 13.49 18.89
C ILE A 208 8.95 12.94 17.61
N ARG A 209 9.85 13.70 16.97
CA ARG A 209 10.53 13.24 15.74
C ARG A 209 11.48 12.09 16.02
N ILE A 210 12.28 12.15 17.09
CA ILE A 210 13.22 11.09 17.46
C ILE A 210 12.46 9.83 17.93
N ASP A 211 11.34 9.98 18.65
CA ASP A 211 10.45 8.85 18.99
C ASP A 211 9.88 8.18 17.73
N ALA A 212 9.41 8.96 16.75
CA ALA A 212 8.95 8.42 15.47
C ALA A 212 10.05 7.67 14.69
N LEU A 213 11.30 8.18 14.74
CA LEU A 213 12.45 7.49 14.16
C LEU A 213 12.76 6.16 14.86
N TRP A 214 12.71 6.13 16.18
CA TRP A 214 12.90 4.92 16.96
C TRP A 214 11.82 3.88 16.63
N ARG A 215 10.54 4.25 16.68
CA ARG A 215 9.40 3.34 16.41
C ARG A 215 9.44 2.75 15.00
N SER A 216 9.74 3.60 14.00
CA SER A 216 9.89 3.12 12.62
C SER A 216 11.11 2.20 12.47
N TRP A 217 12.20 2.48 13.17
CA TRP A 217 13.39 1.61 13.16
C TRP A 217 13.13 0.24 13.78
N GLU A 218 12.49 0.18 14.95
CA GLU A 218 12.13 -1.09 15.63
C GLU A 218 11.21 -1.97 14.77
N THR A 219 10.36 -1.34 13.95
CA THR A 219 9.50 -2.06 13.02
C THR A 219 10.31 -2.57 11.82
N LEU A 220 11.07 -1.68 11.17
CA LEU A 220 11.74 -1.96 9.91
C LEU A 220 13.01 -2.80 10.06
N ARG A 221 13.65 -2.84 11.24
CA ARG A 221 14.82 -3.71 11.49
C ARG A 221 14.52 -5.20 11.32
N ASN A 222 13.24 -5.58 11.44
CA ASN A 222 12.80 -6.97 11.29
C ASN A 222 12.70 -7.39 9.82
N ASP A 223 12.79 -6.45 8.87
CA ASP A 223 12.90 -6.76 7.45
C ASP A 223 14.39 -6.78 7.04
N PRO A 224 15.01 -7.97 6.87
CA PRO A 224 16.40 -8.08 6.47
C PRO A 224 16.66 -7.69 5.02
N SER A 225 15.61 -7.58 4.18
CA SER A 225 15.76 -7.36 2.74
C SER A 225 15.91 -5.88 2.39
N MET A 226 14.94 -5.05 2.79
CA MET A 226 14.91 -3.64 2.43
C MET A 226 14.66 -2.72 3.63
N GLY A 227 14.44 -3.27 4.82
CA GLY A 227 14.02 -2.54 6.01
C GLY A 227 14.87 -1.31 6.31
N MET A 228 16.20 -1.47 6.33
CA MET A 228 17.11 -0.34 6.59
C MET A 228 17.12 0.71 5.47
N SER A 229 17.00 0.29 4.20
CA SER A 229 16.94 1.21 3.06
C SER A 229 15.66 2.04 3.09
N VAL A 230 14.53 1.39 3.37
CA VAL A 230 13.23 2.04 3.57
C VAL A 230 13.27 2.98 4.78
N TRP A 231 13.85 2.54 5.89
CA TRP A 231 13.96 3.36 7.09
C TRP A 231 14.73 4.66 6.84
N PHE A 232 15.89 4.60 6.18
CA PHE A 232 16.63 5.80 5.84
C PHE A 232 15.85 6.72 4.89
N ARG A 233 15.33 6.17 3.80
CA ARG A 233 14.66 6.92 2.74
C ARG A 233 13.38 7.60 3.21
N ASP A 234 12.52 6.87 3.92
CA ASP A 234 11.15 7.30 4.21
C ASP A 234 11.01 7.95 5.59
N HIS A 235 11.94 7.68 6.52
CA HIS A 235 11.84 8.17 7.90
C HIS A 235 13.07 8.99 8.31
N ALA A 236 14.25 8.38 8.33
CA ALA A 236 15.45 8.96 8.92
C ALA A 236 15.86 10.26 8.22
N ASP A 237 16.07 10.23 6.90
CA ASP A 237 16.56 11.40 6.18
C ASP A 237 15.57 12.57 6.19
N HIS A 238 14.27 12.28 6.17
CA HIS A 238 13.24 13.32 6.28
C HIS A 238 13.29 14.02 7.64
N HIS A 239 13.21 13.27 8.75
CA HIS A 239 13.20 13.88 10.07
C HIS A 239 14.54 14.51 10.44
N MET A 240 15.66 13.88 10.05
CA MET A 240 16.99 14.41 10.33
C MET A 240 17.28 15.69 9.55
N ALA A 241 16.79 15.82 8.31
CA ALA A 241 16.89 17.08 7.57
C ALA A 241 16.16 18.22 8.29
N VAL A 242 14.96 17.96 8.84
CA VAL A 242 14.20 18.98 9.58
C VAL A 242 14.85 19.31 10.93
N LEU A 243 15.34 18.30 11.65
CA LEU A 243 16.00 18.51 12.95
C LEU A 243 17.26 19.37 12.80
N MET A 244 18.03 19.15 11.74
CA MET A 244 19.30 19.82 11.48
C MET A 244 19.18 21.17 10.77
N ASP A 245 17.97 21.55 10.35
CA ASP A 245 17.71 22.78 9.61
C ASP A 245 17.96 24.03 10.48
N GLU A 246 18.47 25.10 9.86
CA GLU A 246 18.72 26.38 10.52
C GLU A 246 17.45 27.03 11.10
N LYS A 247 16.28 26.73 10.52
CA LYS A 247 14.95 27.16 10.97
C LYS A 247 14.17 26.01 11.63
N GLY A 248 14.85 24.90 11.91
CA GLY A 248 14.28 23.73 12.54
C GLY A 248 14.06 23.92 14.05
N PRO A 249 13.74 22.83 14.76
CA PRO A 249 13.43 22.85 16.19
C PRO A 249 14.54 23.44 17.05
N PHE A 250 15.79 23.34 16.60
CA PHE A 250 16.98 23.82 17.32
C PHE A 250 17.40 25.24 16.92
N ALA A 251 16.59 26.00 16.18
CA ALA A 251 16.94 27.36 15.73
C ALA A 251 17.34 28.32 16.88
N SER A 252 16.88 28.06 18.11
CA SER A 252 17.24 28.84 19.31
C SER A 252 18.37 28.21 20.14
N ALA A 253 19.06 27.19 19.64
CA ALA A 253 20.14 26.52 20.36
C ALA A 253 21.31 27.49 20.61
N GLU A 254 21.94 27.37 21.78
CA GLU A 254 23.08 28.20 22.13
C GLU A 254 24.30 27.85 21.26
N ASP A 255 25.04 28.87 20.82
CA ASP A 255 26.27 28.72 20.02
C ASP A 255 27.48 28.34 20.91
N ILE A 256 27.39 27.17 21.55
CA ILE A 256 28.40 26.63 22.47
C ILE A 256 29.10 25.41 21.87
N SER A 257 30.32 25.12 22.34
CA SER A 257 31.12 23.99 21.83
C SER A 257 30.47 22.63 22.06
N GLU A 258 29.66 22.49 23.10
CA GLU A 258 28.94 21.25 23.43
C GLU A 258 27.93 20.88 22.33
N ASN A 259 27.36 21.86 21.63
CA ASN A 259 26.39 21.66 20.55
C ASN A 259 27.04 21.45 19.18
N LYS A 260 28.36 21.31 19.11
CA LYS A 260 29.10 21.21 17.85
C LYS A 260 29.89 19.91 17.75
N CYS A 261 30.02 19.40 16.54
CA CYS A 261 30.89 18.26 16.28
C CYS A 261 31.52 18.34 14.89
N ARG A 262 32.72 17.76 14.75
CA ARG A 262 33.41 17.67 13.45
C ARG A 262 32.82 16.51 12.64
N LYS A 263 32.99 16.56 11.31
CA LYS A 263 32.64 15.42 10.45
C LYS A 263 33.32 14.15 10.96
N GLY A 264 32.57 13.05 11.04
CA GLY A 264 33.05 11.80 11.60
C GLY A 264 32.88 11.67 13.12
N GLN A 265 32.51 12.72 13.85
CA GLN A 265 32.18 12.60 15.29
C GLN A 265 30.69 12.26 15.45
N PRO A 266 30.29 11.61 16.56
CA PRO A 266 28.88 11.38 16.85
C PRO A 266 28.15 12.72 17.09
N LEU A 267 26.84 12.72 16.93
CA LEU A 267 26.05 13.92 17.22
C LEU A 267 26.16 14.31 18.70
N PRO A 268 26.14 15.62 19.00
CA PRO A 268 26.14 16.12 20.37
C PRO A 268 25.02 15.54 21.22
N TYR A 269 25.34 15.14 22.45
CA TYR A 269 24.40 14.51 23.36
C TYR A 269 24.69 14.90 24.81
N THR A 270 23.63 15.14 25.56
CA THR A 270 23.63 15.24 27.01
C THR A 270 22.55 14.34 27.57
N THR A 271 22.84 13.69 28.69
CA THR A 271 21.90 12.78 29.36
C THR A 271 20.63 13.54 29.77
N PRO A 272 19.43 13.02 29.41
CA PRO A 272 18.17 13.61 29.86
C PRO A 272 17.97 13.43 31.37
N PRO A 273 17.10 14.24 32.00
CA PRO A 273 16.71 14.04 33.39
C PRO A 273 16.13 12.65 33.62
N ASP A 274 16.43 12.08 34.79
CA ASP A 274 15.93 10.76 35.19
C ASP A 274 14.40 10.67 35.09
N GLY A 275 13.92 9.59 34.46
CA GLY A 275 12.48 9.33 34.31
C GLY A 275 11.80 10.01 33.13
N LEU A 276 12.49 10.85 32.36
CA LEU A 276 11.90 11.47 31.17
C LEU A 276 11.58 10.45 30.06
N PHE A 277 12.42 9.43 29.92
CA PHE A 277 12.27 8.35 28.94
C PHE A 277 12.27 6.99 29.65
N PRO A 278 11.11 6.52 30.15
CA PRO A 278 11.01 5.22 30.79
C PRO A 278 11.30 4.09 29.80
N ASP A 279 11.92 3.01 30.29
CA ASP A 279 12.17 1.81 29.48
C ASP A 279 10.84 1.10 29.17
N GLU A 280 10.45 1.10 27.89
CA GLU A 280 9.21 0.51 27.40
C GLU A 280 9.29 -1.03 27.30
N ARG A 281 10.47 -1.64 27.43
CA ARG A 281 10.61 -3.12 27.52
C ARG A 281 10.08 -3.67 28.84
N LEU A 282 9.95 -2.81 29.85
CA LEU A 282 9.50 -3.17 31.21
C LEU A 282 7.97 -3.02 31.39
N LYS A 283 7.23 -2.78 30.30
CA LYS A 283 5.77 -2.60 30.32
C LYS A 283 5.00 -3.92 30.22
#